data_AF-A0A135YZ45-F1
#
_entry.id   AF-A0A135YZ45-F1
#
_cell.length_a   1.000
_cell.length_b   1.000
_cell.length_c   1.000
_cell.angle_alpha   90.00
_cell.angle_beta   90.00
_cell.angle_gamma   90.00
#
_symmetry.space_group_name_H-M   'P 1'
#
loop_
_entity.id
_entity.type
_entity.pdbx_description
1 polymer ?
#
loop_
_entity_poly.entity_id
_entity_poly.type
_entity_poly.pdbx_seq_one_letter_code
_entity_poly.pdbx_strand_id
1 'polypeptide(L)'
;MLISKLNRKSGGQVGINTNLSLWSLREAESKGLLNKDFISKIIKAGIRSSSGDIDFEGLLSDDFLLMDLAYLCYKTENKNGMEIEEFFEEVEINLEELSTIFICVITNLFKKNGEMPGEFKKATPRQKTNGKKKKHRH
;
A
#
# COMPACT_ATOMS: atom_id res chain seq x y z
N MET A 1 -6.74 -10.41 -2.71
CA MET A 1 -8.10 -9.84 -2.61
C MET A 1 -7.98 -8.32 -2.57
N LEU A 2 -8.99 -7.59 -3.04
CA LEU A 2 -9.08 -6.13 -2.92
C LEU A 2 -10.33 -5.87 -2.08
N ILE A 3 -10.15 -5.46 -0.81
CA ILE A 3 -11.28 -4.90 -0.05
C ILE A 3 -11.46 -3.47 -0.53
N SER A 4 -12.67 -3.16 -0.98
CA SER A 4 -13.08 -1.83 -1.44
C SER A 4 -14.24 -1.26 -0.62
N LYS A 5 -14.81 -2.04 0.30
CA LYS A 5 -15.95 -1.61 1.13
C LYS A 5 -15.92 -2.22 2.53
N LEU A 6 -16.44 -1.47 3.50
CA LEU A 6 -16.72 -1.91 4.87
C LEU A 6 -18.22 -1.79 5.18
N ASN A 7 -18.76 -2.67 6.00
CA ASN A 7 -20.17 -2.62 6.39
C ASN A 7 -20.41 -1.58 7.48
N ARG A 8 -21.59 -0.95 7.46
CA ARG A 8 -22.05 -0.02 8.50
C ARG A 8 -23.00 -0.71 9.45
N LYS A 9 -22.96 -0.36 10.74
CA LYS A 9 -23.91 -0.79 11.77
C LYS A 9 -25.34 -0.32 11.46
N SER A 10 -25.49 0.86 10.85
CA SER A 10 -26.78 1.40 10.39
C SER A 10 -27.39 0.64 9.20
N GLY A 11 -26.67 -0.34 8.65
CA GLY A 11 -26.93 -0.92 7.33
C GLY A 11 -26.25 -0.11 6.21
N GLY A 12 -25.86 -0.81 5.15
CA GLY A 12 -25.14 -0.25 4.01
C GLY A 12 -23.63 -0.43 4.09
N GLN A 13 -22.91 0.20 3.16
CA GLN A 13 -21.46 0.04 3.00
C GLN A 13 -20.76 1.38 2.77
N VAL A 14 -19.55 1.54 3.30
CA VAL A 14 -18.65 2.66 3.01
C VAL A 14 -17.51 2.19 2.11
N GLY A 15 -17.12 3.02 1.14
CA GLY A 15 -15.98 2.73 0.28
C GLY A 15 -14.66 2.89 1.01
N ILE A 16 -13.68 2.04 0.70
CA ILE A 16 -12.30 2.14 1.18
C ILE A 16 -11.31 1.96 0.04
N ASN A 17 -10.14 2.58 0.18
CA ASN A 17 -9.05 2.45 -0.76
C ASN A 17 -7.78 1.91 -0.10
N THR A 18 -7.43 0.67 -0.45
CA THR A 18 -6.23 -0.04 0.05
C THR A 18 -4.97 0.23 -0.77
N ASN A 19 -5.03 1.06 -1.82
CA ASN A 19 -3.86 1.48 -2.59
C ASN A 19 -3.27 2.76 -1.99
N LEU A 20 -2.79 2.65 -0.74
CA LEU A 20 -2.08 3.74 -0.09
C LEU A 20 -0.66 3.85 -0.64
N SER A 21 -0.20 5.09 -0.81
CA SER A 21 1.20 5.37 -1.16
C SER A 21 2.05 5.45 0.11
N LEU A 22 3.37 5.24 -0.02
CA LEU A 22 4.30 5.51 1.08
C LEU A 22 4.24 6.97 1.55
N TRP A 23 3.92 7.90 0.64
CA TRP A 23 3.78 9.31 0.98
C TRP A 23 2.55 9.58 1.85
N SER A 24 1.40 8.99 1.53
CA SER A 24 0.18 9.11 2.35
C SER A 24 0.36 8.50 3.75
N LEU A 25 1.09 7.38 3.85
CA LEU A 25 1.44 6.82 5.16
C LEU A 25 2.36 7.76 5.95
N ARG A 26 3.34 8.39 5.30
CA ARG A 26 4.25 9.36 5.93
C ARG A 26 3.51 10.59 6.41
N GLU A 27 2.55 11.07 5.64
CA GLU A 27 1.70 12.18 6.04
C GLU A 27 0.87 11.82 7.27
N ALA A 28 0.26 10.63 7.30
CA ALA A 28 -0.49 10.13 8.45
C ALA A 28 0.37 10.01 9.72
N GLU A 29 1.60 9.49 9.59
CA GLU A 29 2.57 9.41 10.69
C GLU A 29 2.93 10.80 11.22
N SER A 30 3.13 11.78 10.32
CA SER A 30 3.43 13.17 10.72
C SER A 30 2.27 13.86 11.45
N LYS A 31 1.03 13.44 11.18
CA LYS A 31 -0.18 13.91 11.85
C LYS A 31 -0.49 13.14 13.15
N GLY A 32 0.32 12.15 13.50
CA GLY A 32 0.11 11.33 14.71
C GLY A 32 -0.97 10.25 14.55
N LEU A 33 -1.44 9.98 13.32
CA LEU A 33 -2.43 8.94 13.03
C LEU A 33 -1.80 7.55 12.84
N LEU A 34 -0.48 7.47 12.75
CA LEU A 34 0.25 6.20 12.71
C LEU A 34 1.47 6.30 13.62
N ASN A 35 1.89 5.14 14.14
CA ASN A 35 3.10 5.03 14.95
C ASN A 35 4.34 5.41 14.14
N LYS A 36 5.26 6.20 14.74
CA LYS A 36 6.48 6.73 14.11
C LYS A 36 7.45 5.68 13.56
N ASP A 37 7.35 4.46 14.05
CA ASP A 37 8.20 3.35 13.57
C ASP A 37 7.55 2.51 12.48
N PHE A 38 6.28 2.76 12.14
CA PHE A 38 5.52 1.92 11.23
C PHE A 38 6.13 1.88 9.83
N ILE A 39 6.43 3.05 9.24
CA ILE A 39 7.03 3.12 7.90
C ILE A 39 8.43 2.52 7.90
N SER A 40 9.21 2.74 8.96
CA SER A 40 10.53 2.14 9.11
C SER A 40 10.47 0.62 9.11
N LYS A 41 9.48 0.03 9.80
CA LYS A 41 9.22 -1.41 9.81
C LYS A 41 8.78 -1.93 8.44
N ILE A 42 7.86 -1.24 7.77
CA ILE A 42 7.45 -1.55 6.39
C ILE A 42 8.68 -1.57 5.48
N ILE A 43 9.46 -0.49 5.43
CA ILE A 43 10.62 -0.40 4.54
C ILE A 43 11.62 -1.53 4.83
N LYS A 44 11.90 -1.83 6.11
CA LYS A 44 12.78 -2.96 6.49
C LYS A 44 12.22 -4.31 6.06
N ALA A 45 10.91 -4.54 6.21
CA ALA A 45 10.24 -5.75 5.74
C ALA A 45 10.38 -5.88 4.22
N GLY A 46 10.08 -4.82 3.47
CA GLY A 46 10.21 -4.80 2.01
C GLY A 46 11.62 -5.05 1.48
N ILE A 47 12.63 -4.50 2.14
CA ILE A 47 14.04 -4.73 1.78
C ILE A 47 14.42 -6.20 2.01
N ARG A 48 13.97 -6.78 3.14
CA ARG A 48 14.25 -8.18 3.49
C ARG A 48 13.45 -9.17 2.65
N SER A 49 12.27 -8.80 2.17
CA SER A 49 11.39 -9.60 1.30
C SER A 49 11.84 -9.65 -0.16
N SER A 50 13.13 -9.49 -0.44
CA SER A 50 13.69 -9.61 -1.79
C SER A 50 13.52 -11.03 -2.39
N SER A 51 13.07 -12.00 -1.58
CA SER A 51 12.66 -13.36 -1.97
C SER A 51 11.17 -13.52 -2.30
N GLY A 52 10.33 -12.49 -2.15
CA GLY A 52 8.91 -12.53 -2.53
C GLY A 52 7.93 -12.79 -1.39
N ASP A 53 8.41 -13.23 -0.22
CA ASP A 53 7.57 -13.47 0.95
C ASP A 53 7.69 -12.29 1.94
N ILE A 54 6.56 -11.61 2.17
CA ILE A 54 6.45 -10.59 3.22
C ILE A 54 6.15 -11.30 4.53
N ASP A 55 7.05 -11.18 5.50
CA ASP A 55 6.80 -11.64 6.86
C ASP A 55 5.84 -10.66 7.55
N PHE A 56 4.55 -11.02 7.53
CA PHE A 56 3.49 -10.26 8.18
C PHE A 56 3.50 -10.44 9.70
N GLU A 57 4.03 -11.54 10.25
CA GLU A 57 4.09 -11.75 11.71
C GLU A 57 5.11 -10.81 12.37
N GLY A 58 6.21 -10.50 11.67
CA GLY A 58 7.21 -9.52 12.14
C GLY A 58 6.76 -8.05 12.01
N LEU A 59 5.71 -7.79 11.22
CA LEU A 59 5.07 -6.48 11.11
C LEU A 59 4.04 -6.35 12.23
N LEU A 60 4.48 -5.88 13.40
CA LEU A 60 3.63 -5.60 14.57
C LEU A 60 2.29 -4.98 14.15
N SER A 61 1.23 -5.79 14.18
CA SER A 61 -0.16 -5.41 13.98
C SER A 61 -0.82 -5.35 15.34
N ASP A 62 -0.68 -4.22 16.04
CA ASP A 62 -1.54 -3.96 17.19
C ASP A 62 -2.93 -3.52 16.70
N ASP A 63 -3.96 -3.75 17.51
CA ASP A 63 -5.34 -3.45 17.15
C ASP A 63 -5.53 -1.97 16.78
N PHE A 64 -4.76 -1.07 17.42
CA PHE A 64 -4.76 0.36 17.14
C PHE A 64 -4.29 0.67 15.72
N LEU A 65 -3.17 0.08 15.29
CA LEU A 65 -2.64 0.21 13.95
C LEU A 65 -3.62 -0.31 12.91
N LEU A 66 -4.27 -1.45 13.19
CA LEU A 66 -5.28 -2.02 12.30
C LEU A 66 -6.46 -1.07 12.11
N MET A 67 -6.94 -0.46 13.20
CA MET A 67 -8.01 0.53 13.20
C MET A 67 -7.62 1.83 12.49
N ASP A 68 -6.47 2.40 12.82
CA ASP A 68 -5.94 3.64 12.23
C ASP A 68 -5.76 3.50 10.71
N LEU A 69 -5.25 2.35 10.28
CA LEU A 69 -4.99 2.07 8.88
C LEU A 69 -6.29 1.86 8.09
N ALA A 70 -7.32 1.24 8.70
CA ALA A 70 -8.65 1.17 8.12
C ALA A 70 -9.28 2.55 7.95
N TYR A 71 -9.15 3.42 8.96
CA TYR A 71 -9.63 4.81 8.86
C TYR A 71 -8.90 5.58 7.74
N LEU A 72 -7.59 5.41 7.59
CA LEU A 72 -6.83 6.03 6.49
C LEU A 72 -7.29 5.55 5.12
N CYS A 73 -7.55 4.26 4.96
CA CYS A 73 -8.12 3.70 3.74
C CYS A 73 -9.49 4.30 3.43
N TYR A 74 -10.32 4.53 4.44
CA TYR A 74 -11.61 5.22 4.30
C TYR A 74 -11.45 6.69 3.90
N LYS A 75 -10.64 7.47 4.62
CA LYS A 75 -10.48 8.91 4.39
C LYS A 75 -9.83 9.23 3.04
N THR A 76 -9.00 8.31 2.53
CA THR A 76 -8.41 8.41 1.18
C THR A 76 -9.47 8.36 0.09
N GLU A 77 -10.47 7.48 0.24
CA GLU A 77 -11.59 7.37 -0.71
C GLU A 77 -12.65 8.45 -0.46
N ASN A 78 -12.85 8.86 0.80
CA ASN A 78 -13.90 9.77 1.24
C ASN A 78 -13.29 11.05 1.84
N LYS A 79 -12.83 11.97 0.98
CA LYS A 79 -12.12 13.20 1.43
C LYS A 79 -12.91 14.07 2.41
N ASN A 80 -14.23 14.13 2.26
CA ASN A 80 -15.15 14.83 3.16
C ASN A 80 -16.00 13.84 3.98
N GLY A 81 -15.47 12.64 4.20
CA GLY A 81 -16.11 11.60 5.01
C GLY A 81 -15.98 11.89 6.50
N MET A 82 -16.55 10.96 7.28
CA MET A 82 -16.61 10.97 8.74
C MET A 82 -15.25 11.23 9.40
N GLU A 83 -15.32 11.82 10.59
CA GLU A 83 -14.16 11.89 11.49
C GLU A 83 -13.90 10.53 12.13
N ILE A 84 -12.72 10.36 12.72
CA ILE A 84 -12.24 9.05 13.18
C ILE A 84 -13.17 8.40 14.22
N GLU A 85 -13.70 9.20 15.14
CA GLU A 85 -14.64 8.75 16.19
C GLU A 85 -15.96 8.27 15.56
N GLU A 86 -16.56 9.11 14.70
CA GLU A 86 -17.78 8.79 13.95
C GLU A 86 -17.62 7.53 13.10
N PHE A 87 -16.44 7.36 12.47
CA PHE A 87 -16.15 6.19 11.66
C PHE A 87 -16.21 4.89 12.49
N PHE A 88 -15.61 4.86 13.68
CA PHE A 88 -15.63 3.65 14.53
C PHE A 88 -17.00 3.42 15.21
N GLU A 89 -17.79 4.47 15.39
CA GLU A 89 -19.17 4.34 15.85
C GLU A 89 -20.07 3.74 14.76
N GLU A 90 -19.89 4.13 13.50
CA GLU A 90 -20.75 3.75 12.38
C GLU A 90 -20.34 2.45 11.68
N VAL A 91 -19.05 2.13 11.64
CA VAL A 91 -18.54 0.96 10.93
C VAL A 91 -18.59 -0.29 11.81
N GLU A 92 -19.00 -1.41 11.20
CA GLU A 92 -18.94 -2.72 11.84
C GLU A 92 -17.48 -3.19 11.85
N ILE A 93 -16.83 -3.08 13.00
CA ILE A 93 -15.41 -3.42 13.14
C ILE A 93 -15.28 -4.93 13.39
N ASN A 94 -14.68 -5.63 12.43
CA ASN A 94 -14.26 -7.02 12.57
C ASN A 94 -12.73 -7.11 12.42
N LEU A 95 -12.04 -7.70 13.40
CA LEU A 95 -10.59 -7.88 13.39
C LEU A 95 -10.09 -8.62 12.13
N GLU A 96 -10.86 -9.58 11.62
CA GLU A 96 -10.53 -10.32 10.40
C GLU A 96 -10.54 -9.40 9.16
N GLU A 97 -11.53 -8.51 9.07
CA GLU A 97 -11.60 -7.52 7.99
C GLU A 97 -10.47 -6.49 8.10
N LEU A 98 -10.21 -5.99 9.32
CA LEU A 98 -9.10 -5.06 9.56
C LEU A 98 -7.74 -5.69 9.20
N SER A 99 -7.52 -6.94 9.59
CA SER A 99 -6.31 -7.71 9.24
C SER A 99 -6.19 -7.88 7.73
N THR A 100 -7.31 -8.12 7.04
CA THR A 100 -7.32 -8.24 5.59
C THR A 100 -7.01 -6.91 4.90
N ILE A 101 -7.53 -5.78 5.41
CA ILE A 101 -7.20 -4.43 4.94
C ILE A 101 -5.70 -4.18 5.09
N PHE A 102 -5.15 -4.49 6.26
CA PHE A 102 -3.72 -4.37 6.54
C PHE A 102 -2.87 -5.16 5.54
N ILE A 103 -3.15 -6.46 5.37
CA ILE A 103 -2.44 -7.32 4.40
C ILE A 103 -2.55 -6.74 3.00
N CYS A 104 -3.73 -6.24 2.59
CA CYS A 104 -3.93 -5.64 1.28
C CYS A 104 -3.07 -4.39 1.08
N VAL A 105 -3.05 -3.46 2.05
CA VAL A 105 -2.23 -2.24 1.99
C VAL A 105 -0.76 -2.58 1.86
N ILE A 106 -0.25 -3.44 2.74
CA ILE A 106 1.16 -3.86 2.73
C ILE A 106 1.52 -4.55 1.42
N THR A 107 0.68 -5.48 0.95
CA THR A 107 0.90 -6.17 -0.34
C THR A 107 0.92 -5.17 -1.49
N ASN A 108 0.02 -4.19 -1.51
CA ASN A 108 -0.04 -3.18 -2.57
C ASN A 108 1.17 -2.23 -2.55
N LEU A 109 1.74 -1.93 -1.38
CA LEU A 109 2.98 -1.15 -1.27
C LEU A 109 4.19 -1.88 -1.88
N PHE A 110 4.23 -3.22 -1.75
CA PHE A 110 5.33 -4.04 -2.25
C PHE A 110 5.09 -4.64 -3.63
N LYS A 111 3.87 -4.55 -4.16
CA LYS A 111 3.63 -4.81 -5.58
C LYS A 111 4.53 -3.88 -6.39
N LYS A 112 5.56 -4.46 -7.02
CA LYS A 112 6.39 -3.74 -7.98
C LYS A 112 5.48 -3.13 -9.04
N ASN A 113 5.40 -1.80 -9.08
CA ASN A 113 5.03 -1.08 -10.30
C ASN A 113 6.09 -1.41 -11.36
N GLY A 114 5.93 -2.52 -12.09
CA GLY A 114 7.02 -2.97 -12.95
C GLY A 114 6.89 -4.27 -13.72
N GLU A 115 5.78 -5.01 -13.67
CA GLU A 115 5.44 -5.80 -14.87
C GLU A 115 4.85 -4.84 -15.89
N MET A 116 5.74 -4.13 -16.58
CA MET A 116 5.43 -3.50 -17.86
C MET A 116 4.73 -4.58 -18.70
N PRO A 117 3.48 -4.36 -19.17
CA PRO A 117 2.78 -5.34 -19.99
C PRO A 117 3.71 -5.79 -21.10
N GLY A 118 3.82 -7.10 -21.35
CA GLY A 118 4.78 -7.64 -22.33
C GLY A 118 4.68 -6.99 -23.72
N GLU A 119 3.55 -6.36 -24.01
CA GLU A 119 3.28 -5.57 -25.21
C GLU A 119 4.10 -4.26 -25.29
N PHE A 120 4.33 -3.57 -24.17
CA PHE A 120 5.16 -2.34 -24.14
C PHE A 120 6.65 -2.64 -24.31
N LYS A 121 7.13 -3.79 -23.81
CA LYS A 121 8.51 -4.26 -24.06
C LYS A 121 8.77 -4.59 -25.53
N LYS A 122 7.74 -4.92 -26.31
CA LYS A 122 7.84 -5.14 -27.77
C LYS A 122 7.79 -3.83 -28.56
N ALA A 123 7.12 -2.81 -28.05
CA ALA A 123 6.89 -1.54 -28.75
C ALA A 123 8.06 -0.53 -28.64
N THR A 124 8.99 -0.69 -27.69
CA THR A 124 10.21 0.14 -27.64
C THR A 124 11.34 -0.57 -28.38
N PRO A 125 11.78 -0.08 -29.55
CA PRO A 125 12.94 -0.65 -30.21
C PRO A 125 14.15 -0.39 -29.30
N ARG A 126 14.83 -1.45 -28.85
CA ARG A 126 16.18 -1.30 -28.29
C ARG A 126 17.01 -0.54 -29.32
N GLN A 127 17.49 0.66 -28.97
CA GLN A 127 18.47 1.37 -29.78
C GLN A 127 19.65 0.41 -30.00
N LYS A 128 19.83 -0.05 -31.24
CA LYS A 128 21.07 -0.71 -31.66
C LYS A 128 22.17 0.34 -31.49
N THR A 129 23.07 0.10 -30.53
CA THR A 129 24.33 0.82 -30.42
C THR A 129 25.09 0.72 -31.74
N ASN A 130 25.04 1.79 -32.53
CA ASN A 130 25.71 1.90 -33.81
C ASN A 130 26.91 2.85 -33.68
N GLY A 131 28.12 2.31 -33.87
CA GLY A 131 29.36 3.01 -34.20
C GLY A 131 30.18 3.53 -33.00
N LYS A 132 31.50 3.38 -32.91
CA LYS A 132 32.53 3.13 -33.92
C LYS A 132 33.69 2.32 -33.34
N LYS A 133 34.04 1.18 -33.94
CA LYS A 133 35.37 0.57 -33.76
C LYS A 133 36.41 1.49 -34.42
N LYS A 134 37.29 2.12 -33.63
CA LYS A 134 38.50 2.78 -34.15
C LYS A 134 39.39 1.71 -34.79
N LYS A 135 39.59 1.78 -36.11
CA LYS A 135 40.66 1.03 -36.80
C LYS A 135 41.96 1.80 -36.58
N HIS A 136 42.89 1.23 -35.81
CA HIS A 136 44.30 1.60 -35.88
C HIS A 136 44.84 1.07 -37.22
N ARG A 137 45.44 1.94 -38.03
CA ARG A 137 46.36 1.54 -39.11
C ARG A 137 47.78 1.79 -38.61
N HIS A 138 48.60 0.76 -38.78
CA HIS A 138 50.07 0.78 -38.72
C HIS A 138 50.63 1.61 -39.86
#